data_AF-A0A420DDL8-F1
#
_entry.id   AF-A0A420DDL8-F1
#
_cell.length_a   1.000
_cell.length_b   1.000
_cell.length_c   1.000
_cell.angle_alpha   90.00
_cell.angle_beta   90.00
_cell.angle_gamma   90.00
#
_symmetry.space_group_name_H-M   'P 1'
#
loop_
_entity.id
_entity.type
_entity.pdbx_description
1 polymer ?
#
loop_
_entity_poly.entity_id
_entity_poly.type
_entity_poly.pdbx_seq_one_letter_code
_entity_poly.pdbx_strand_id
1 'polypeptide(L)'
;MAKKKVIDVQTVDTEDVKQQGRMRNAERDRKIKDAEALYIRGFSLQSISEFETIQVGVKTLTSWKKTHNWDEKKQLENISPNEIKGMIRANVAAIKSGKQMIYKPDDISKLAAAWDKMDDNKKKAVYSMEAFDSFIDWFTDIVAKSTGNKRETNLQTLKLIRTLQDNYIETLI
;
A
#
# COMPACT_ATOMS: atom_id res chain seq x y z
N MET A 1 13.87 40.41 -64.62
CA MET A 1 14.49 39.14 -64.20
C MET A 1 15.61 39.44 -63.21
N ALA A 2 15.51 38.97 -61.97
CA ALA A 2 16.65 38.81 -61.05
C ALA A 2 16.24 37.80 -59.96
N LYS A 3 17.02 36.72 -59.84
CA LYS A 3 16.73 35.50 -59.07
C LYS A 3 16.86 35.72 -57.56
N LYS A 4 15.86 35.26 -56.78
CA LYS A 4 15.95 35.13 -55.31
C LYS A 4 16.99 34.06 -54.97
N LYS A 5 17.98 34.41 -54.15
CA LYS A 5 18.96 33.48 -53.58
C LYS A 5 18.33 32.87 -52.32
N VAL A 6 17.98 31.58 -52.39
CA VAL A 6 17.57 30.79 -51.22
C VAL A 6 18.85 30.44 -50.47
N ILE A 7 18.92 30.79 -49.19
CA ILE A 7 19.99 30.36 -48.29
C ILE A 7 19.36 29.28 -47.41
N ASP A 8 19.81 28.04 -47.60
CA ASP A 8 19.45 26.93 -46.72
C ASP A 8 19.96 27.22 -45.31
N VAL A 9 19.03 27.32 -44.37
CA VAL A 9 19.35 27.33 -42.94
C VAL A 9 19.27 25.88 -42.49
N GLN A 10 20.43 25.24 -42.35
CA GLN A 10 20.57 23.97 -41.67
C GLN A 10 20.02 24.11 -40.25
N THR A 11 18.93 23.41 -39.95
CA THR A 11 18.46 23.24 -38.58
C THR A 11 19.44 22.30 -37.88
N VAL A 12 20.22 22.86 -36.97
CA VAL A 12 21.07 22.10 -36.06
C VAL A 12 20.15 21.30 -35.14
N ASP A 13 20.27 19.97 -35.20
CA ASP A 13 19.69 19.03 -34.25
C ASP A 13 20.00 19.49 -32.83
N THR A 14 19.00 20.04 -32.16
CA THR A 14 19.12 20.35 -30.74
C THR A 14 18.81 19.06 -30.01
N GLU A 15 19.87 18.36 -29.60
CA GLU A 15 19.80 17.24 -28.68
C GLU A 15 18.83 17.59 -27.53
N ASP A 16 17.84 16.71 -27.32
CA ASP A 16 16.95 16.76 -26.16
C ASP A 16 17.79 16.68 -24.88
N VAL A 17 18.10 17.85 -24.32
CA VAL A 17 18.63 17.98 -22.98
C VAL A 17 17.60 17.36 -22.05
N LYS A 18 17.91 16.17 -21.51
CA LYS A 18 17.21 15.55 -20.38
C LYS A 18 17.18 16.53 -19.20
N GLN A 19 16.19 17.42 -19.19
CA GLN A 19 15.80 18.12 -17.99
C GLN A 19 15.22 17.08 -17.05
N GLN A 20 16.00 16.69 -16.03
CA GLN A 20 15.46 16.08 -14.82
C GLN A 20 14.47 17.08 -14.20
N GLY A 21 13.24 17.03 -14.69
CA GLY A 21 12.14 17.85 -14.23
C GLY A 21 11.90 17.56 -12.75
N ARG A 22 12.11 18.58 -11.93
CA ARG A 22 11.72 18.60 -10.52
C ARG A 22 10.24 18.24 -10.47
N MET A 23 9.92 17.09 -9.86
CA MET A 23 8.55 16.58 -9.75
C MET A 23 7.61 17.70 -9.26
N ARG A 24 6.45 17.87 -9.92
CA ARG A 24 5.47 18.90 -9.57
C ARG A 24 4.99 18.62 -8.14
N ASN A 25 4.96 19.64 -7.26
CA ASN A 25 4.72 19.43 -5.82
C ASN A 25 3.46 18.59 -5.50
N ALA A 26 2.36 18.80 -6.22
CA ALA A 26 1.13 18.02 -6.03
C ALA A 26 1.27 16.54 -6.41
N GLU A 27 2.03 16.23 -7.46
CA GLU A 27 2.31 14.85 -7.86
C GLU A 27 3.24 14.16 -6.86
N ARG A 28 4.21 14.92 -6.34
CA ARG A 28 5.12 14.46 -5.29
C ARG A 28 4.36 14.11 -4.02
N ASP A 29 3.48 14.98 -3.55
CA ASP A 29 2.73 14.76 -2.31
C ASP A 29 1.78 13.56 -2.44
N ARG A 30 1.18 13.36 -3.62
CA ARG A 30 0.39 12.17 -3.92
C ARG A 30 1.24 10.91 -3.85
N LYS A 31 2.40 10.88 -4.53
CA LYS A 31 3.32 9.74 -4.52
C LYS A 31 3.87 9.44 -3.12
N ILE A 32 4.11 10.46 -2.30
CA ILE A 32 4.49 10.30 -0.89
C ILE A 32 3.37 9.58 -0.12
N LYS A 33 2.12 10.03 -0.23
CA LYS A 33 0.99 9.40 0.45
C LYS A 33 0.75 7.96 -0.02
N ASP A 34 0.80 7.73 -1.32
CA ASP A 34 0.58 6.39 -1.89
C ASP A 34 1.69 5.42 -1.47
N ALA A 35 2.96 5.85 -1.51
CA ALA A 35 4.09 5.06 -1.06
C ALA A 35 4.10 4.83 0.46
N GLU A 36 3.67 5.82 1.25
CA GLU A 36 3.50 5.72 2.70
C GLU A 36 2.47 4.66 3.07
N ALA A 37 1.29 4.70 2.42
CA ALA A 37 0.23 3.72 2.64
C ALA A 37 0.70 2.29 2.32
N LEU A 38 1.45 2.10 1.23
CA LEU A 38 2.04 0.80 0.88
C LEU A 38 3.09 0.36 1.92
N TYR A 39 3.93 1.28 2.39
CA TYR A 39 4.94 0.97 3.40
C TYR A 39 4.31 0.53 4.73
N ILE A 40 3.28 1.26 5.17
CA ILE A 40 2.51 0.96 6.38
C ILE A 40 1.85 -0.42 6.24
N ARG A 41 1.27 -0.75 5.08
CA ARG A 41 0.69 -2.08 4.79
C ARG A 41 1.69 -3.24 4.73
N GLY A 42 2.99 -2.98 4.88
CA GLY A 42 4.00 -4.02 5.03
C GLY A 42 4.92 -4.22 3.83
N PHE A 43 4.71 -3.51 2.72
CA PHE A 43 5.57 -3.64 1.54
C PHE A 43 6.99 -3.11 1.81
N SER A 44 7.99 -3.80 1.25
CA SER A 44 9.39 -3.35 1.34
C SER A 44 9.61 -2.12 0.44
N LEU A 45 10.58 -1.25 0.78
CA LEU A 45 10.91 -0.10 -0.07
C LEU A 45 11.37 -0.53 -1.47
N GLN A 46 11.96 -1.73 -1.58
CA GLN A 46 12.36 -2.33 -2.85
C GLN A 46 11.12 -2.62 -3.71
N SER A 47 10.15 -3.35 -3.15
CA SER A 47 8.89 -3.66 -3.82
C SER A 47 8.11 -2.38 -4.17
N ILE A 48 8.09 -1.39 -3.26
CA ILE A 48 7.42 -0.09 -3.51
C ILE A 48 8.05 0.64 -4.69
N SER A 49 9.37 0.56 -4.85
CA SER A 49 10.08 1.22 -5.96
C SER A 49 9.78 0.60 -7.33
N GLU A 50 9.31 -0.65 -7.35
CA GLU A 50 8.95 -1.39 -8.57
C GLU A 50 7.51 -1.12 -9.02
N PHE A 51 6.66 -0.51 -8.18
CA PHE A 51 5.30 -0.16 -8.58
C PHE A 51 5.30 0.97 -9.62
N GLU A 52 4.62 0.71 -10.74
CA GLU A 52 4.44 1.66 -11.84
C GLU A 52 3.70 2.95 -11.42
N THR A 53 2.94 2.91 -10.33
CA THR A 53 2.23 4.09 -9.79
C THR A 53 3.15 5.03 -9.02
N ILE A 54 4.24 4.51 -8.46
CA ILE A 54 5.16 5.27 -7.61
C ILE A 54 6.34 5.79 -8.44
N GLN A 55 6.99 4.93 -9.23
CA GLN A 55 8.12 5.29 -10.11
C GLN A 55 9.18 6.16 -9.41
N VAL A 56 9.53 5.81 -8.17
CA VAL A 56 10.51 6.54 -7.36
C VAL A 56 11.54 5.55 -6.83
N GLY A 57 12.82 5.87 -7.02
CA GLY A 57 13.91 5.00 -6.58
C GLY A 57 13.99 4.87 -5.05
N VAL A 58 14.52 3.73 -4.59
CA VAL A 58 14.64 3.36 -3.17
C VAL A 58 15.31 4.44 -2.30
N LYS A 59 16.30 5.17 -2.84
CA LYS A 59 16.98 6.26 -2.12
C LYS A 59 16.02 7.39 -1.74
N THR A 60 15.15 7.77 -2.66
CA THR A 60 14.14 8.82 -2.45
C THR A 60 13.06 8.33 -1.47
N LEU A 61 12.60 7.09 -1.63
CA LEU A 61 11.68 6.47 -0.67
C LEU A 61 12.28 6.41 0.74
N THR A 62 13.58 6.10 0.87
CA THR A 62 14.28 6.09 2.15
C THR A 62 14.34 7.48 2.78
N SER A 63 14.53 8.52 1.97
CA SER A 63 14.49 9.92 2.43
C SER A 63 13.08 10.31 2.90
N TRP A 64 12.04 9.96 2.15
CA TRP A 64 10.64 10.24 2.52
C TRP A 64 10.24 9.49 3.78
N LYS A 65 10.60 8.22 3.88
CA LYS A 65 10.39 7.38 5.07
C LYS A 65 10.89 8.07 6.34
N LYS A 66 12.10 8.63 6.30
CA LYS A 66 12.69 9.37 7.43
C LYS A 66 12.02 10.72 7.66
N THR A 67 11.78 11.48 6.59
CA THR A 67 11.27 12.86 6.68
C THR A 67 9.83 12.92 7.18
N HIS A 68 9.03 11.91 6.86
CA HIS A 68 7.60 11.85 7.16
C HIS A 68 7.27 10.82 8.26
N ASN A 69 8.28 10.35 8.99
CA ASN A 69 8.16 9.40 10.11
C ASN A 69 7.30 8.17 9.80
N TRP A 70 7.51 7.56 8.62
CA TRP A 70 6.71 6.41 8.20
C TRP A 70 6.84 5.21 9.13
N ASP A 71 7.99 5.02 9.78
CA ASP A 71 8.17 3.97 10.78
C ASP A 71 7.20 4.14 11.95
N GLU A 72 7.10 5.35 12.51
CA GLU A 72 6.21 5.64 13.63
C GLU A 72 4.73 5.46 13.24
N LYS A 73 4.34 5.97 12.07
CA LYS A 73 2.98 5.78 11.55
C LYS A 73 2.66 4.31 11.29
N LYS A 74 3.63 3.55 10.79
CA LYS A 74 3.50 2.10 10.60
C LYS A 74 3.33 1.37 11.93
N GLN A 75 4.05 1.79 12.97
CA GLN A 75 3.89 1.24 14.31
C GLN A 75 2.52 1.59 14.89
N LEU A 76 2.03 2.82 14.69
CA LEU A 76 0.71 3.25 15.17
C LEU A 76 -0.44 2.53 14.48
N GLU A 77 -0.34 2.30 13.16
CA GLU A 77 -1.38 1.59 12.41
C GLU A 77 -1.29 0.06 12.56
N ASN A 78 -0.13 -0.49 12.90
CA ASN A 78 0.08 -1.94 13.05
C ASN A 78 0.71 -2.33 14.39
N ILE A 79 0.18 -1.82 15.52
CA ILE A 79 0.61 -2.29 16.84
C ILE A 79 0.42 -3.81 16.92
N SER A 80 1.48 -4.59 16.77
CA SER A 80 1.33 -6.04 16.58
C SER A 80 1.00 -6.75 17.90
N PRO A 81 0.36 -7.95 17.87
CA PRO A 81 0.18 -8.77 19.07
C PRO A 81 1.48 -9.03 19.84
N ASN A 82 2.63 -9.06 19.13
CA ASN A 82 3.94 -9.27 19.74
C ASN A 82 4.42 -8.07 20.56
N GLU A 83 4.06 -6.86 20.17
CA GLU A 83 4.41 -5.65 20.93
C GLU A 83 3.60 -5.54 22.21
N ILE A 84 2.31 -5.88 22.17
CA ILE A 84 1.47 -6.00 23.37
C ILE A 84 2.05 -7.06 24.32
N LYS A 85 2.44 -8.24 23.80
CA LYS A 85 3.17 -9.25 24.56
C LYS A 85 4.47 -8.71 25.15
N GLY A 86 5.19 -7.86 24.40
CA GLY A 86 6.38 -7.14 24.88
C GLY A 86 6.08 -6.23 26.07
N MET A 87 5.02 -5.42 26.00
CA MET A 87 4.61 -4.53 27.09
C MET A 87 4.21 -5.30 28.35
N ILE A 88 3.52 -6.44 28.20
CA ILE A 88 3.21 -7.35 29.32
C ILE A 88 4.50 -7.87 29.95
N ARG A 89 5.42 -8.41 29.13
CA ARG A 89 6.70 -8.97 29.60
C ARG A 89 7.56 -7.93 30.30
N ALA A 90 7.60 -6.69 29.80
CA ALA A 90 8.35 -5.60 30.41
C ALA A 90 7.81 -5.27 31.82
N ASN A 91 6.49 -5.26 31.99
CA ASN A 91 5.88 -5.08 33.32
C ASN A 91 6.14 -6.25 34.26
N VAL A 92 6.07 -7.50 33.77
CA VAL A 92 6.45 -8.68 34.56
C VAL A 92 7.92 -8.61 35.00
N ALA A 93 8.83 -8.15 34.13
CA ALA A 93 10.23 -7.96 34.47
C ALA A 93 10.44 -6.85 35.51
N ALA A 94 9.67 -5.75 35.42
CA ALA A 94 9.69 -4.69 36.43
C ALA A 94 9.27 -5.22 37.81
N ILE A 95 8.18 -6.01 37.88
CA ILE A 95 7.73 -6.66 39.11
C ILE A 95 8.83 -7.56 39.69
N LYS A 96 9.42 -8.45 38.87
CA LYS A 96 10.48 -9.37 39.32
C LYS A 96 11.72 -8.66 39.85
N SER A 97 12.02 -7.47 39.35
CA SER A 97 13.18 -6.67 39.75
C SER A 97 12.88 -5.67 40.86
N GLY A 98 11.67 -5.68 41.43
CA GLY A 98 11.25 -4.73 42.47
C GLY A 98 11.13 -3.28 41.97
N LYS A 99 11.04 -3.08 40.66
CA LYS A 99 10.89 -1.78 40.02
C LYS A 99 9.42 -1.44 39.80
N GLN A 100 9.13 -0.15 39.67
CA GLN A 100 7.80 0.32 39.30
C GLN A 100 7.42 -0.19 37.91
N MET A 101 6.18 -0.65 37.77
CA MET A 101 5.61 -1.04 36.49
C MET A 101 5.55 0.16 35.54
N ILE A 102 5.94 -0.07 34.29
CA ILE A 102 5.94 0.93 33.21
C ILE A 102 4.50 1.29 32.82
N TYR A 103 3.60 0.31 32.85
CA TYR A 103 2.19 0.47 32.55
C TYR A 103 1.34 -0.23 33.62
N LYS A 104 0.15 0.31 33.92
CA LYS A 104 -0.77 -0.31 34.87
C LYS A 104 -1.30 -1.64 34.29
N PRO A 105 -1.29 -2.75 35.05
CA PRO A 105 -1.75 -4.05 34.56
C PRO A 105 -3.16 -4.05 33.97
N ASP A 106 -4.09 -3.34 34.61
CA ASP A 106 -5.49 -3.19 34.17
C ASP A 106 -5.59 -2.58 32.75
N ASP A 107 -4.79 -1.55 32.46
CA ASP A 107 -4.80 -0.89 31.16
C ASP A 107 -4.24 -1.80 30.06
N ILE A 108 -3.19 -2.57 30.37
CA ILE A 108 -2.61 -3.55 29.44
C ILE A 108 -3.61 -4.65 29.12
N SER A 109 -4.31 -5.19 30.13
CA SER A 109 -5.34 -6.21 29.92
C SER A 109 -6.49 -5.70 29.07
N LYS A 110 -6.91 -4.44 29.24
CA LYS A 110 -7.95 -3.80 28.42
C LYS A 110 -7.50 -3.59 26.97
N LEU A 111 -6.28 -3.10 26.75
CA LEU A 111 -5.72 -2.92 25.42
C LEU A 111 -5.52 -4.25 24.69
N ALA A 112 -5.04 -5.29 25.39
CA ALA A 112 -4.90 -6.63 24.84
C ALA A 112 -6.26 -7.23 24.45
N ALA A 113 -7.29 -7.08 25.29
CA ALA A 113 -8.63 -7.56 24.99
C ALA A 113 -9.31 -6.78 23.86
N ALA A 114 -9.06 -5.46 23.74
CA ALA A 114 -9.54 -4.66 22.62
C ALA A 114 -8.85 -5.09 21.32
N TRP A 115 -7.54 -5.33 21.36
CA TRP A 115 -6.76 -5.83 20.22
C TRP A 115 -7.27 -7.20 19.76
N ASP A 116 -7.43 -8.16 20.66
CA ASP A 116 -7.94 -9.50 20.35
C ASP A 116 -9.32 -9.46 19.67
N LYS A 117 -10.16 -8.50 20.08
CA LYS A 117 -11.47 -8.25 19.44
C LYS A 117 -11.38 -7.56 18.07
N MET A 118 -10.32 -6.80 17.79
CA MET A 118 -10.04 -6.16 16.49
C MET A 118 -9.35 -7.11 15.52
N ASP A 119 -8.49 -7.99 16.04
CA ASP A 119 -7.65 -8.94 15.29
C ASP A 119 -8.35 -10.27 15.01
N ASP A 120 -9.61 -10.40 15.42
CA ASP A 120 -10.45 -11.59 15.20
C ASP A 120 -10.49 -11.94 13.71
N ASN A 121 -9.74 -12.99 13.34
CA ASN A 121 -9.62 -13.47 11.98
C ASN A 121 -10.98 -13.77 11.34
N LYS A 122 -12.00 -14.14 12.13
CA LYS A 122 -13.37 -14.29 11.62
C LYS A 122 -13.94 -12.98 11.11
N LYS A 123 -13.68 -11.86 11.79
CA LYS A 123 -14.13 -10.54 11.33
C LYS A 123 -13.37 -10.11 10.08
N LYS A 124 -12.07 -10.40 10.01
CA LYS A 124 -11.29 -10.14 8.79
C LYS A 124 -11.82 -10.95 7.61
N ALA A 125 -12.07 -12.25 7.80
CA ALA A 125 -12.67 -13.11 6.79
C ALA A 125 -14.04 -12.56 6.34
N VAL A 126 -14.94 -12.26 7.28
CA VAL A 126 -16.27 -11.70 6.96
C VAL A 126 -16.18 -10.37 6.21
N TYR A 127 -15.38 -9.41 6.66
CA TYR A 127 -15.23 -8.12 5.96
C TYR A 127 -14.56 -8.27 4.59
N SER A 128 -13.60 -9.19 4.46
CA SER A 128 -13.01 -9.51 3.16
C SER A 128 -14.03 -10.14 2.21
N MET A 129 -14.86 -11.07 2.70
CA MET A 129 -15.94 -11.67 1.92
C MET A 129 -16.93 -10.59 1.44
N GLU A 130 -17.41 -9.71 2.32
CA GLU A 130 -18.34 -8.62 1.94
C GLU A 130 -17.77 -7.67 0.89
N ALA A 131 -16.49 -7.30 1.03
CA ALA A 131 -15.81 -6.43 0.09
C ALA A 131 -15.60 -7.10 -1.27
N PHE A 132 -15.23 -8.38 -1.27
CA PHE A 132 -15.08 -9.13 -2.51
C PHE A 132 -16.41 -9.42 -3.17
N ASP A 133 -17.47 -9.74 -2.44
CA ASP A 133 -18.81 -9.94 -2.99
C ASP A 133 -19.29 -8.66 -3.68
N SER A 134 -19.08 -7.50 -3.05
CA SER A 134 -19.37 -6.20 -3.68
C SER A 134 -18.56 -5.98 -4.97
N PHE A 135 -17.30 -6.39 -5.00
CA PHE A 135 -16.45 -6.33 -6.19
C PHE A 135 -16.94 -7.29 -7.29
N ILE A 136 -17.32 -8.51 -6.91
CA ILE A 136 -17.83 -9.54 -7.82
C ILE A 136 -19.15 -9.09 -8.44
N ASP A 137 -20.03 -8.47 -7.68
CA ASP A 137 -21.30 -7.92 -8.19
C ASP A 137 -21.03 -6.81 -9.21
N TRP A 138 -20.14 -5.87 -8.88
CA TRP A 138 -19.72 -4.82 -9.82
C TRP A 138 -19.10 -5.40 -11.11
N PHE A 139 -18.25 -6.43 -11.00
CA PHE A 139 -17.61 -7.04 -12.17
C PHE A 139 -18.60 -7.89 -13.00
N THR A 140 -19.58 -8.51 -12.34
CA THR A 140 -20.68 -9.23 -12.99
C THR A 140 -21.52 -8.28 -13.84
N ASP A 141 -21.77 -7.06 -13.37
CA ASP A 141 -22.42 -6.01 -14.16
C ASP A 141 -21.63 -5.65 -15.43
N ILE A 142 -20.30 -5.59 -15.35
CA ILE A 142 -19.43 -5.34 -16.51
C ILE A 142 -19.52 -6.49 -17.51
N VAL A 143 -19.51 -7.73 -17.04
CA VAL A 143 -19.69 -8.93 -17.86
C VAL A 143 -21.04 -8.88 -18.57
N ALA A 144 -22.12 -8.57 -17.84
CA ALA A 144 -23.48 -8.51 -18.37
C ALA A 144 -23.63 -7.46 -19.49
N LYS A 145 -22.95 -6.31 -19.35
CA LYS A 145 -22.93 -5.22 -20.33
C LYS A 145 -21.98 -5.46 -21.51
N SER A 146 -21.13 -6.48 -21.44
CA SER A 146 -20.17 -6.82 -22.49
C SER A 146 -20.78 -7.74 -23.55
N THR A 147 -20.28 -7.69 -24.79
CA THR A 147 -20.72 -8.55 -25.90
C THR A 147 -19.55 -9.22 -26.61
N GLY A 148 -19.84 -10.30 -27.34
CA GLY A 148 -18.87 -11.02 -28.17
C GLY A 148 -17.65 -11.52 -27.38
N ASN A 149 -16.48 -11.47 -28.01
CA ASN A 149 -15.22 -11.96 -27.42
C ASN A 149 -14.87 -11.28 -26.09
N LYS A 150 -15.21 -9.99 -25.92
CA LYS A 150 -14.95 -9.26 -24.68
C LYS A 150 -15.75 -9.82 -23.50
N ARG A 151 -16.99 -10.26 -23.74
CA ARG A 151 -17.80 -10.92 -22.72
C ARG A 151 -17.17 -12.24 -22.29
N GLU A 152 -16.71 -13.04 -23.25
CA GLU A 152 -16.06 -14.32 -22.94
C GLU A 152 -14.78 -14.12 -22.14
N THR A 153 -13.92 -13.17 -22.53
CA THR A 153 -12.72 -12.82 -21.75
C THR A 153 -13.09 -12.39 -20.32
N ASN A 154 -14.06 -11.48 -20.16
CA ASN A 154 -14.46 -11.02 -18.84
C ASN A 154 -15.08 -12.14 -17.99
N LEU A 155 -15.81 -13.09 -18.59
CA LEU A 155 -16.33 -14.28 -17.90
C LEU A 155 -15.21 -15.17 -17.36
N GLN A 156 -14.17 -15.40 -18.16
CA GLN A 156 -13.01 -16.20 -17.73
C GLN A 156 -12.24 -15.49 -16.61
N THR A 157 -12.05 -14.17 -16.72
CA THR A 157 -11.44 -13.36 -15.66
C THR A 157 -12.26 -13.39 -14.37
N LEU A 158 -13.59 -13.28 -14.45
CA LEU A 158 -14.48 -13.35 -13.28
C LEU A 158 -14.33 -14.69 -12.55
N LYS A 159 -14.27 -15.80 -13.29
CA LYS A 159 -14.05 -17.14 -12.71
C LYS A 159 -12.71 -17.23 -11.99
N LEU A 160 -11.63 -16.77 -12.62
CA LEU A 160 -10.30 -16.79 -12.03
C LEU A 160 -10.26 -15.97 -10.73
N ILE A 161 -10.85 -14.77 -10.73
CA ILE A 161 -10.88 -13.91 -9.55
C ILE A 161 -11.63 -14.59 -8.40
N ARG A 162 -12.80 -15.22 -8.67
CA ARG A 162 -13.54 -15.97 -7.64
C ARG A 162 -12.69 -17.09 -7.03
N THR A 163 -12.02 -17.91 -7.84
CA THR A 163 -11.16 -18.97 -7.31
C THR A 163 -10.01 -18.41 -6.46
N LEU A 164 -9.38 -17.32 -6.88
CA LEU A 164 -8.31 -16.69 -6.10
C LEU A 164 -8.84 -16.08 -4.79
N GLN A 165 -10.05 -15.51 -4.81
CA GLN A 165 -10.74 -15.03 -3.62
C GLN A 165 -11.01 -16.17 -2.64
N ASP A 166 -11.62 -17.27 -3.10
CA ASP A 166 -11.94 -18.42 -2.26
C ASP A 166 -10.69 -18.96 -1.57
N ASN A 167 -9.61 -19.17 -2.34
CA ASN A 167 -8.32 -19.60 -1.81
C ASN A 167 -7.75 -18.63 -0.75
N TYR A 168 -7.93 -17.32 -0.94
CA TYR A 168 -7.48 -16.33 0.03
C TYR A 168 -8.34 -16.33 1.29
N ILE A 169 -9.68 -16.42 1.17
CA ILE A 169 -10.59 -16.50 2.32
C ILE A 169 -10.29 -17.74 3.17
N GLU A 170 -9.98 -18.89 2.55
CA GLU A 170 -9.54 -20.09 3.27
C GLU A 170 -8.27 -19.87 4.11
N THR A 171 -7.40 -18.91 3.75
CA THR A 171 -6.23 -18.56 4.58
C THR A 171 -6.58 -17.73 5.83
N LEU A 172 -7.80 -17.18 5.90
CA LEU A 172 -8.27 -16.30 6.97
C LEU A 172 -9.16 -17.02 8.01
N ILE A 173 -9.59 -18.25 7.72
CA ILE A 173 -10.49 -19.07 8.57
C ILE A 173 -9.68 -20.11 9.35
#